data_AF-A0A1J5AH24-F1
#
_entry.id   AF-A0A1J5AH24-F1
#
_cell.length_a   1.000
_cell.length_b   1.000
_cell.length_c   1.000
_cell.angle_alpha   90.00
_cell.angle_beta   90.00
_cell.angle_gamma   90.00
#
_symmetry.space_group_name_H-M   'P 1'
#
loop_
_entity.id
_entity.type
_entity.pdbx_description
1 polymer ?
#
loop_
_entity_poly.entity_id
_entity_poly.type
_entity_poly.pdbx_seq_one_letter_code
_entity_poly.pdbx_strand_id
1 'polypeptide(L)'
;MLAITCDKCRRRFTPTVEEMQGYLASQQGKKHTLVTCPHCGKGNKVGVQRLQQALKFSPPIPAEAAPVVAAPVENVAAEAAPAEAADDQPPGTGAA
;
A
#
# COMPACT_ATOMS: atom_id res chain seq x y z
N MET A 1 -1.00 -7.14 -2.62
CA MET A 1 -2.02 -6.15 -3.04
C MET A 1 -2.23 -6.19 -4.56
N LEU A 2 -3.45 -5.92 -5.04
CA LEU A 2 -3.82 -5.98 -6.47
C LEU A 2 -4.00 -4.59 -7.07
N ALA A 3 -3.08 -4.14 -7.91
CA ALA A 3 -3.25 -2.91 -8.69
C ALA A 3 -4.14 -3.16 -9.93
N ILE A 4 -5.26 -2.46 -10.02
CA ILE A 4 -6.20 -2.47 -11.15
C ILE A 4 -6.09 -1.13 -11.87
N THR A 5 -5.92 -1.15 -13.19
CA THR A 5 -6.05 0.06 -14.02
C THR A 5 -7.48 0.13 -14.55
N CYS A 6 -8.15 1.27 -14.41
CA CYS A 6 -9.52 1.42 -14.91
C CYS A 6 -9.57 1.70 -16.42
N ASP A 7 -10.34 0.91 -17.17
CA ASP A 7 -10.49 1.06 -18.63
C ASP A 7 -11.12 2.41 -19.04
N LYS A 8 -11.80 3.09 -18.10
CA LYS A 8 -12.61 4.29 -18.38
C LYS A 8 -11.93 5.60 -17.98
N CYS A 9 -11.27 5.66 -16.82
CA CYS A 9 -10.55 6.86 -16.36
C CYS A 9 -9.01 6.70 -16.40
N ARG A 10 -8.49 5.53 -16.79
CA ARG A 10 -7.05 5.17 -16.86
C ARG A 10 -6.25 5.28 -15.56
N ARG A 11 -6.88 5.69 -14.45
CA ARG A 11 -6.27 5.71 -13.12
C ARG A 11 -6.07 4.29 -12.59
N ARG A 12 -5.00 4.10 -11.82
CA ARG A 12 -4.73 2.89 -11.05
C ARG A 12 -5.36 3.00 -9.66
N PHE A 13 -5.94 1.92 -9.17
CA PHE A 13 -6.49 1.80 -7.83
C PHE A 13 -6.27 0.38 -7.29
N THR A 14 -6.34 0.24 -5.97
CA THR A 14 -6.17 -1.03 -5.26
C THR A 14 -7.40 -1.23 -4.36
N PRO A 15 -8.28 -2.21 -4.64
CA PRO A 15 -9.43 -2.48 -3.78
C PRO A 15 -9.01 -3.09 -2.44
N THR A 16 -9.80 -2.90 -1.39
CA THR A 16 -9.55 -3.50 -0.07
C THR A 16 -9.76 -5.01 -0.06
N VAL A 17 -9.36 -5.66 1.04
CA VAL A 17 -9.60 -7.10 1.26
C VAL A 17 -11.11 -7.40 1.29
N GLU A 18 -11.90 -6.56 1.97
CA GLU A 18 -13.36 -6.70 2.07
C GLU A 18 -14.05 -6.47 0.73
N GLU A 19 -13.64 -5.43 0.00
CA GLU A 19 -14.09 -5.18 -1.37
C GLU A 19 -13.84 -6.41 -2.28
N MET A 20 -12.61 -6.95 -2.26
CA MET A 20 -12.27 -8.14 -3.05
C MET A 20 -13.11 -9.36 -2.66
N GLN A 21 -13.46 -9.53 -1.38
CA GLN A 21 -14.40 -10.58 -0.96
C GLN A 21 -15.82 -10.33 -1.48
N GLY A 22 -16.35 -9.10 -1.40
CA GLY A 22 -17.65 -8.72 -1.95
C GLY A 22 -17.76 -8.92 -3.47
N TYR A 23 -16.71 -8.53 -4.22
CA TYR A 23 -16.60 -8.77 -5.67
C TYR A 23 -16.45 -10.25 -6.04
N LEU A 24 -16.03 -11.12 -5.11
CA LEU A 24 -16.02 -12.59 -5.27
C LEU A 24 -17.38 -13.21 -4.94
N ALA A 25 -18.02 -12.82 -3.83
CA ALA A 25 -19.36 -13.28 -3.44
C ALA A 25 -20.43 -12.93 -4.50
N SER A 26 -20.24 -11.82 -5.22
CA SER A 26 -21.09 -11.38 -6.33
C SER A 26 -20.96 -12.24 -7.61
N GLN A 27 -20.06 -13.24 -7.65
CA GLN A 27 -19.81 -14.03 -8.87
C GLN A 27 -20.70 -15.26 -9.00
N GLN A 28 -21.71 -15.13 -9.87
CA GLN A 28 -22.57 -16.20 -10.36
C GLN A 28 -21.81 -17.18 -11.29
N GLY A 29 -20.79 -17.87 -10.79
CA GLY A 29 -20.00 -18.88 -11.53
C GLY A 29 -19.17 -18.36 -12.72
N LYS A 30 -19.11 -17.05 -12.91
CA LYS A 30 -18.43 -16.40 -14.05
C LYS A 30 -16.91 -16.39 -13.85
N LYS A 31 -16.12 -16.42 -14.93
CA LYS A 31 -14.65 -16.29 -14.87
C LYS A 31 -14.16 -14.86 -14.56
N HIS A 32 -15.06 -13.87 -14.48
CA HIS A 32 -14.75 -12.45 -14.28
C HIS A 32 -15.86 -11.74 -13.51
N THR A 33 -15.48 -10.83 -12.61
CA THR A 33 -16.36 -9.89 -11.92
C THR A 33 -16.22 -8.48 -12.49
N LEU A 34 -17.10 -7.58 -12.05
CA LEU A 34 -16.99 -6.14 -12.27
C LEU A 34 -16.53 -5.48 -10.97
N VAL A 35 -15.30 -4.95 -10.97
CA VAL A 35 -14.74 -4.18 -9.86
C VAL A 35 -15.00 -2.69 -10.11
N THR A 36 -15.77 -2.05 -9.22
CA THR A 36 -16.11 -0.62 -9.33
C THR A 36 -14.86 0.24 -9.15
N CYS A 37 -14.63 1.20 -10.06
CA CYS A 37 -13.54 2.16 -9.88
C CYS A 37 -13.96 3.29 -8.93
N PRO A 38 -13.24 3.54 -7.81
CA PRO A 38 -13.58 4.61 -6.87
C PRO A 38 -13.43 6.02 -7.47
N HIS A 39 -12.70 6.17 -8.58
CA HIS A 39 -12.50 7.47 -9.23
C HIS A 39 -13.56 7.84 -10.28
N CYS A 40 -14.43 6.90 -10.71
CA CYS A 40 -15.42 7.20 -11.75
C CYS A 40 -16.69 6.33 -11.73
N GLY A 41 -16.91 5.52 -10.69
CA GLY A 41 -18.11 4.69 -10.50
C GLY A 41 -18.32 3.55 -11.51
N LYS A 42 -17.41 3.37 -12.48
CA LYS A 42 -17.56 2.42 -13.59
C LYS A 42 -16.88 1.09 -13.26
N GLY A 43 -17.58 -0.02 -13.48
CA GLY A 43 -17.06 -1.37 -13.30
C GLY A 43 -16.01 -1.75 -14.34
N ASN A 44 -14.89 -2.32 -13.90
CA ASN A 44 -13.83 -2.87 -14.73
C ASN A 44 -13.87 -4.40 -14.67
N LYS A 45 -13.61 -5.07 -15.78
CA LYS A 45 -13.72 -6.54 -15.87
C LYS A 45 -12.44 -7.20 -15.36
N VAL A 46 -12.51 -7.88 -14.20
CA VAL A 46 -11.34 -8.51 -13.57
C VAL A 46 -11.57 -10.00 -13.35
N GLY A 47 -10.60 -10.84 -13.71
CA GLY A 47 -10.69 -12.30 -13.58
C GLY A 47 -10.65 -12.77 -12.13
N VAL A 48 -11.49 -13.76 -11.77
CA VAL A 48 -11.64 -14.30 -10.39
C VAL A 48 -10.29 -14.64 -9.76
N GLN A 49 -9.46 -15.34 -10.52
CA GLN A 49 -8.15 -15.84 -10.10
C GLN A 49 -7.23 -14.71 -9.62
N ARG A 50 -7.28 -13.51 -10.22
CA ARG A 50 -6.47 -12.37 -9.76
C ARG A 50 -6.92 -11.85 -8.39
N LEU A 51 -8.22 -11.82 -8.10
CA LEU A 51 -8.72 -11.45 -6.77
C LEU A 51 -8.37 -12.54 -5.73
N GLN A 52 -8.55 -13.82 -6.08
CA GLN A 52 -8.21 -14.94 -5.19
C GLN A 52 -6.70 -15.00 -4.86
N GLN A 53 -5.84 -14.82 -5.86
CA GLN A 53 -4.39 -14.70 -5.66
C GLN A 53 -4.05 -13.48 -4.79
N ALA A 54 -4.69 -12.33 -5.03
CA ALA A 54 -4.44 -11.12 -4.25
C ALA A 54 -4.81 -11.28 -2.77
N LEU A 55 -5.94 -11.93 -2.47
CA LEU A 55 -6.35 -12.26 -1.10
C LEU A 55 -5.36 -13.21 -0.42
N LYS A 56 -4.85 -14.22 -1.15
CA LYS A 56 -3.85 -15.18 -0.62
C LYS A 56 -2.50 -14.54 -0.28
N PHE A 57 -2.20 -13.36 -0.84
CA PHE A 57 -0.99 -12.57 -0.56
C PHE A 57 -1.31 -11.20 0.08
N SER A 58 -2.45 -11.07 0.75
CA SER A 58 -2.72 -9.97 1.69
C SER A 58 -2.27 -10.38 3.09
N PRO A 59 -1.73 -9.46 3.91
CA PRO A 59 -1.53 -9.74 5.33
C PRO A 59 -2.89 -10.05 6.00
N PRO A 60 -2.93 -10.86 7.07
CA PRO A 60 -4.14 -11.03 7.85
C PRO A 60 -4.59 -9.68 8.39
N ILE A 61 -5.90 -9.39 8.30
CA ILE A 61 -6.48 -8.27 9.03
C ILE A 61 -6.35 -8.61 10.52
N PRO A 62 -5.70 -7.77 11.36
CA PRO A 62 -5.61 -8.03 12.79
C PRO A 62 -7.03 -8.00 13.38
N ALA A 63 -7.51 -9.16 13.84
CA ALA A 63 -8.92 -9.40 14.15
C ALA A 63 -9.34 -8.91 15.55
N GLU A 64 -8.69 -7.86 16.07
CA GLU A 64 -8.99 -7.28 17.38
C GLU A 64 -9.01 -5.76 17.31
N ALA A 65 -10.23 -5.23 17.23
CA ALA A 65 -10.54 -3.85 17.58
C ALA A 65 -11.28 -3.82 18.94
N ALA A 66 -10.70 -4.46 19.96
CA ALA A 66 -10.88 -3.97 21.31
C ALA A 66 -10.37 -2.52 21.35
N PRO A 67 -11.01 -1.60 22.10
CA PRO A 67 -10.70 -0.18 22.00
C PRO A 67 -9.26 0.09 22.43
N VAL A 68 -8.42 0.53 21.48
CA VAL A 68 -7.06 0.98 21.75
C VAL A 68 -7.08 2.26 22.58
N VAL A 69 -7.03 2.08 23.90
CA VAL A 69 -6.65 3.12 24.85
C VAL A 69 -5.31 3.73 24.42
N ALA A 70 -5.20 5.05 24.55
CA ALA A 70 -4.10 5.81 23.97
C ALA A 70 -2.78 5.66 24.75
N ALA A 71 -1.70 6.08 24.07
CA ALA A 71 -0.34 6.31 24.55
C ALA A 71 0.55 5.07 24.83
N PRO A 72 1.89 5.23 24.87
CA PRO A 72 2.70 6.43 24.55
C PRO A 72 3.64 6.26 23.33
N VAL A 73 4.43 7.29 23.06
CA VAL A 73 5.60 7.28 22.17
C VAL A 73 6.85 6.73 22.89
N GLU A 74 8.00 6.64 22.17
CA GLU A 74 9.36 6.41 22.71
C GLU A 74 9.66 4.97 23.26
N ASN A 75 10.88 4.40 23.29
CA ASN A 75 12.21 4.55 22.62
C ASN A 75 13.02 3.23 22.97
N VAL A 76 14.33 2.93 22.79
CA VAL A 76 15.56 3.59 22.27
C VAL A 76 16.64 2.53 21.91
N ALA A 77 17.42 2.74 20.83
CA ALA A 77 18.72 2.10 20.50
C ALA A 77 18.76 0.54 20.38
N ALA A 78 19.82 -0.14 19.90
CA ALA A 78 21.20 0.20 19.45
C ALA A 78 21.60 -0.78 18.29
N GLU A 79 22.76 -0.83 17.62
CA GLU A 79 24.06 -0.11 17.52
C GLU A 79 24.72 -0.60 16.17
N ALA A 80 25.90 -0.23 15.64
CA ALA A 80 27.03 0.65 16.03
C ALA A 80 27.71 1.25 14.77
N ALA A 81 28.66 2.16 14.96
CA ALA A 81 29.45 2.82 13.90
C ALA A 81 30.69 1.99 13.46
N PRO A 82 31.52 2.50 12.52
CA PRO A 82 32.64 3.32 12.98
C PRO A 82 32.84 4.64 12.20
N ALA A 83 33.77 5.46 12.70
CA ALA A 83 34.06 6.82 12.24
C ALA A 83 35.02 6.91 11.04
N GLU A 84 34.99 8.04 10.35
CA GLU A 84 36.14 8.63 9.67
C GLU A 84 36.31 10.09 10.11
N ALA A 85 37.51 10.66 9.88
CA ALA A 85 37.97 11.88 10.54
C ALA A 85 37.71 13.17 9.73
N ALA A 86 37.85 14.32 10.40
CA ALA A 86 37.89 15.63 9.77
C ALA A 86 39.30 15.97 9.25
N ASP A 87 39.39 16.74 8.16
CA ASP A 87 40.29 17.89 8.07
C ASP A 87 39.88 18.87 6.92
N ASP A 88 40.57 20.01 6.90
CA ASP A 88 40.73 21.01 5.83
C ASP A 88 39.57 21.98 5.50
N GLN A 89 39.80 23.24 5.87
CA GLN A 89 39.19 24.43 5.29
C GLN A 89 40.26 25.52 5.14
N PRO A 90 40.61 25.90 3.91
CA PRO A 90 40.91 27.30 3.58
C PRO A 90 40.47 27.66 2.14
N PRO A 91 40.72 28.89 1.64
CA PRO A 91 41.07 30.13 2.33
C PRO A 91 40.06 31.27 2.11
N GLY A 92 40.22 32.36 2.86
CA GLY A 92 39.66 33.67 2.52
C GLY A 92 40.75 34.67 2.15
N THR A 93 40.82 35.06 0.87
CA THR A 93 41.60 36.18 0.30
C THR A 93 40.99 36.54 -1.07
N GLY A 94 41.03 37.77 -1.56
CA GLY A 94 41.50 39.03 -0.95
C GLY A 94 41.93 40.04 -2.03
N ALA A 95 41.26 41.20 -2.08
CA ALA A 95 41.59 42.41 -2.86
C ALA A 95 41.74 42.32 -4.40
N ALA A 96 40.88 43.07 -5.10
CA ALA A 96 41.18 43.81 -6.33
C ALA A 96 40.29 45.06 -6.36
#